data_AF-I6ZVG6-F1
#
_entry.id   AF-I6ZVG6-F1
#
_cell.length_a   1.000
_cell.length_b   1.000
_cell.length_c   1.000
_cell.angle_alpha   90.00
_cell.angle_beta   90.00
_cell.angle_gamma   90.00
#
_symmetry.space_group_name_H-M   'P 1'
#
loop_
_entity.id
_entity.type
_entity.pdbx_description
1 polymer ?
#
loop_
_entity_poly.entity_id
_entity_poly.type
_entity_poly.pdbx_seq_one_letter_code
_entity_poly.pdbx_strand_id
1 'polypeptide(L)'
;FGILGVQLFKGTFYHCKGPNILQITNRSQCEADKKNSWINQKYNFDNLGQALMALFVLASKDGWVQIMYTGLDAVGIDQQPIENYNEWRLIYFISFLLLVAFFVLNMFVGVVVENFHKCRESQEIEERAKRAAKRQEKLDKKRKKMREPPYWAHYSHSRLLIHTVINSKYFDLAIAAVIGLNVITMAMEYYMMPEELEFALKIFNFFFTSVFILEAVMKIIALGFYRYIRDRWNQLDIMIVILSIVGIVLEEMRTNVIPINPTIIRVMRVLRIARVLKLLKMAKGIRALLDTVIQALPQVGNLGLLFFLLFFIFAALGVELFGRLDCIDHPCEGLAHSH
;
A
#
# COMPACT_ATOMS: atom_id res chain seq x y z
N PHE A 1 -10.39 28.52 -18.11
CA PHE A 1 -10.07 27.29 -18.86
C PHE A 1 -11.23 26.72 -19.65
N GLY A 2 -12.44 26.55 -19.08
CA GLY A 2 -13.59 25.99 -19.84
C GLY A 2 -13.93 26.77 -21.10
N ILE A 3 -14.20 28.07 -20.98
CA ILE A 3 -14.49 28.96 -22.12
C ILE A 3 -13.34 28.97 -23.14
N LEU A 4 -12.09 29.05 -22.66
CA LEU A 4 -10.90 29.01 -23.52
C LEU A 4 -10.80 27.69 -24.30
N GLY A 5 -11.07 26.55 -23.64
CA GLY A 5 -11.08 25.24 -24.28
C GLY A 5 -12.16 25.14 -25.36
N VAL A 6 -13.36 25.66 -25.09
CA VAL A 6 -14.42 25.74 -26.11
C VAL A 6 -13.96 26.56 -27.33
N GLN A 7 -13.30 27.70 -27.13
CA GLN A 7 -12.83 28.49 -28.28
C GLN A 7 -11.70 27.80 -29.07
N LEU A 8 -10.85 27.01 -28.40
CA LEU A 8 -9.74 26.30 -29.03
C LEU A 8 -10.16 25.01 -29.74
N PHE A 9 -11.18 24.30 -29.24
CA PHE A 9 -11.45 22.91 -29.60
C PHE A 9 -12.90 22.60 -30.01
N LYS A 10 -13.82 23.58 -30.03
CA LYS A 10 -15.21 23.33 -30.43
C LYS A 10 -15.29 22.68 -31.81
N GLY A 11 -15.98 21.55 -31.91
CA GLY A 11 -16.22 20.84 -33.16
C GLY A 11 -15.00 20.10 -33.74
N THR A 12 -13.85 20.10 -33.05
CA THR A 12 -12.61 19.47 -33.58
C THR A 12 -12.32 18.08 -33.02
N PHE A 13 -13.13 17.61 -32.05
CA PHE A 13 -12.95 16.32 -31.36
C PHE A 13 -13.72 15.17 -32.03
N TYR A 14 -14.21 15.37 -33.24
CA TYR A 14 -14.87 14.30 -33.99
C TYR A 14 -13.84 13.42 -34.70
N HIS A 15 -14.17 12.15 -34.87
CA HIS A 15 -13.37 11.20 -35.65
C HIS A 15 -14.26 10.19 -36.37
N CYS A 16 -13.72 9.64 -37.46
CA CYS A 16 -14.34 8.54 -38.18
C CYS A 16 -14.06 7.20 -37.49
N LYS A 17 -15.11 6.42 -37.23
CA LYS A 17 -15.04 5.06 -36.71
C LYS A 17 -15.58 4.07 -37.75
N GLY A 18 -14.80 3.05 -38.09
CA GLY A 18 -15.17 1.99 -39.05
C GLY A 18 -13.98 1.16 -39.54
N PRO A 19 -14.19 0.19 -40.45
CA PRO A 19 -13.16 -0.78 -40.85
C PRO A 19 -12.04 -0.22 -41.75
N ASN A 20 -12.30 0.84 -42.54
CA ASN A 20 -11.37 1.37 -43.54
C ASN A 20 -11.10 2.88 -43.35
N ILE A 21 -10.49 3.26 -42.23
CA ILE A 21 -10.31 4.68 -41.85
C ILE A 21 -8.98 5.33 -42.29
N LEU A 22 -8.03 4.55 -42.83
CA LEU A 22 -6.66 5.02 -43.11
C LEU A 22 -6.55 6.10 -44.20
N GLN A 23 -7.53 6.19 -45.12
CA GLN A 23 -7.51 7.14 -46.24
C GLN A 23 -8.53 8.27 -46.12
N ILE A 24 -9.20 8.38 -44.96
CA ILE A 24 -10.29 9.35 -44.74
C ILE A 24 -9.71 10.62 -44.12
N THR A 25 -9.92 11.77 -44.75
CA THR A 25 -9.38 13.06 -44.27
C THR A 25 -10.45 14.01 -43.73
N ASN A 26 -11.72 13.79 -44.06
CA ASN A 26 -12.82 14.64 -43.64
C ASN A 26 -14.11 13.85 -43.38
N ARG A 27 -15.08 14.54 -42.77
CA ARG A 27 -16.39 13.97 -42.44
C ARG A 27 -17.14 13.44 -43.66
N SER A 28 -17.14 14.17 -44.78
CA SER A 28 -17.90 13.77 -45.96
C SER A 28 -17.37 12.47 -46.59
N GLN A 29 -16.06 12.24 -46.56
CA GLN A 29 -15.46 10.95 -46.95
C GLN A 29 -15.79 9.84 -45.97
N CYS A 30 -15.86 10.15 -44.67
CA CYS A 30 -16.30 9.18 -43.66
C CYS A 30 -17.74 8.72 -43.94
N GLU A 31 -18.66 9.67 -44.12
CA GLU A 31 -20.08 9.41 -44.33
C GLU A 31 -20.40 8.86 -45.73
N ALA A 32 -19.44 8.88 -46.68
CA ALA A 32 -19.60 8.27 -48.01
C ALA A 32 -19.67 6.73 -47.95
N ASP A 33 -19.00 6.10 -46.98
CA ASP A 33 -19.13 4.67 -46.71
C ASP A 33 -20.17 4.45 -45.60
N LYS A 34 -21.25 3.72 -45.92
CA LYS A 34 -22.32 3.40 -44.96
C LYS A 34 -21.85 2.57 -43.76
N LYS A 35 -20.65 1.97 -43.81
CA LYS A 35 -20.06 1.20 -42.71
C LYS A 35 -19.31 2.07 -41.70
N ASN A 36 -19.07 3.33 -42.02
CA ASN A 36 -18.37 4.26 -41.16
C ASN A 36 -19.35 5.21 -40.45
N SER A 37 -18.95 5.70 -39.28
CA SER A 37 -19.72 6.67 -38.51
C SER A 37 -18.81 7.80 -38.02
N TRP A 38 -19.25 9.06 -38.23
CA TRP A 38 -18.59 10.24 -37.71
C TRP A 38 -19.07 10.52 -36.28
N ILE A 39 -18.24 10.22 -35.29
CA ILE A 39 -18.63 10.26 -33.88
C ILE A 39 -17.77 11.27 -33.11
N ASN A 40 -18.38 11.88 -32.08
CA ASN A 40 -17.67 12.78 -31.17
C ASN A 40 -17.03 11.98 -30.03
N GLN A 41 -15.96 12.51 -29.47
CA GLN A 41 -15.35 11.98 -28.25
C GLN A 41 -16.26 12.22 -27.04
N LYS A 42 -16.29 11.27 -26.10
CA LYS A 42 -17.12 11.34 -24.89
C LYS A 42 -16.84 12.58 -24.04
N TYR A 43 -15.56 12.95 -23.92
CA TYR A 43 -15.12 14.17 -23.25
C TYR A 43 -14.61 15.15 -24.29
N ASN A 44 -15.40 16.21 -24.55
CA ASN A 44 -15.12 17.21 -25.59
C ASN A 44 -15.36 18.64 -25.10
N PHE A 45 -15.13 19.61 -25.98
CA PHE A 45 -15.21 21.05 -25.68
C PHE A 45 -16.26 21.78 -26.55
N ASP A 46 -17.32 21.09 -26.98
CA ASP A 46 -18.34 21.70 -27.88
C ASP A 46 -19.22 22.73 -27.15
N ASN A 47 -19.43 22.55 -25.86
CA ASN A 47 -20.15 23.48 -25.01
C ASN A 47 -19.51 23.57 -23.61
N LEU A 48 -19.90 24.58 -22.84
CA LEU A 48 -19.31 24.83 -21.54
C LEU A 48 -19.51 23.67 -20.56
N GLY A 49 -20.66 22.98 -20.60
CA GLY A 49 -20.94 21.84 -19.71
C GLY A 49 -20.01 20.66 -19.99
N GLN A 50 -19.87 20.27 -21.26
CA GLN A 50 -18.95 19.22 -21.67
C GLN A 50 -17.48 19.59 -21.41
N ALA A 51 -17.11 20.85 -21.66
CA ALA A 51 -15.79 21.36 -21.33
C ALA A 51 -15.50 21.29 -19.81
N LEU A 52 -16.48 21.58 -18.96
CA LEU A 52 -16.34 21.44 -17.50
C LEU A 52 -16.19 19.97 -17.09
N MET A 53 -16.91 19.05 -17.72
CA MET A 53 -16.74 17.61 -17.49
C MET A 53 -15.34 17.14 -17.90
N ALA A 54 -14.87 17.52 -19.09
CA ALA A 54 -13.53 17.21 -19.57
C ALA A 54 -12.45 17.80 -18.64
N LEU A 55 -12.62 19.05 -18.18
CA LEU A 55 -11.71 19.68 -17.23
C LEU A 55 -11.74 19.04 -15.84
N PHE A 56 -12.88 18.51 -15.39
CA PHE A 56 -12.98 17.75 -14.15
C PHE A 56 -12.19 16.44 -14.23
N VAL A 57 -12.33 15.71 -15.34
CA VAL A 57 -11.53 14.50 -15.60
C VAL A 57 -10.03 14.84 -15.68
N LEU A 58 -9.67 15.88 -16.43
CA LEU A 58 -8.29 16.38 -16.48
C LEU A 58 -7.75 16.75 -15.08
N ALA A 59 -8.55 17.42 -14.24
CA ALA A 59 -8.17 17.79 -12.87
C ALA A 59 -7.93 16.57 -11.97
N SER A 60 -8.67 15.47 -12.18
CA SER A 60 -8.50 14.21 -11.43
C SER A 60 -7.22 13.44 -11.79
N LYS A 61 -6.58 13.77 -12.91
CA LYS A 61 -5.45 13.03 -13.51
C LYS A 61 -5.76 11.58 -13.86
N ASP A 62 -7.02 11.21 -13.94
CA ASP A 62 -7.46 9.94 -14.51
C ASP A 62 -8.00 10.17 -15.93
N GLY A 63 -7.61 9.33 -16.90
CA GLY A 63 -8.00 9.48 -18.31
C GLY A 63 -7.51 10.75 -19.04
N TRP A 64 -6.72 11.61 -18.38
CA TRP A 64 -6.30 12.92 -18.92
C TRP A 64 -5.44 12.83 -20.18
N VAL A 65 -4.63 11.76 -20.30
CA VAL A 65 -3.72 11.52 -21.43
C VAL A 65 -4.49 11.40 -22.74
N GLN A 66 -5.63 10.70 -22.74
CA GLN A 66 -6.45 10.50 -23.94
C GLN A 66 -7.10 11.81 -24.41
N ILE A 67 -7.60 12.62 -23.48
CA ILE A 67 -8.20 13.94 -23.78
C ILE A 67 -7.13 14.89 -24.34
N MET A 68 -5.93 14.85 -23.76
CA MET A 68 -4.79 15.63 -24.23
C MET A 68 -4.40 15.26 -25.66
N TYR A 69 -4.17 13.96 -25.95
CA TYR A 69 -3.81 13.52 -27.30
C TYR A 69 -4.89 13.88 -28.33
N THR A 70 -6.17 13.67 -28.00
CA THR A 70 -7.28 14.13 -28.85
C THR A 70 -7.19 15.62 -29.17
N GLY A 71 -6.80 16.45 -28.20
CA GLY A 71 -6.60 17.88 -28.42
C GLY A 71 -5.38 18.23 -29.28
N LEU A 72 -4.28 17.49 -29.17
CA LEU A 72 -3.08 17.66 -30.02
C LEU A 72 -3.37 17.25 -31.47
N ASP A 73 -4.11 16.17 -31.65
CA ASP A 73 -4.40 15.58 -32.96
C ASP A 73 -5.53 16.29 -33.71
N ALA A 74 -6.32 17.10 -33.01
CA ALA A 74 -7.41 17.85 -33.60
C ALA A 74 -6.91 18.81 -34.70
N VAL A 75 -7.51 18.76 -35.90
CA VAL A 75 -7.09 19.62 -37.02
C VAL A 75 -8.01 20.82 -37.13
N GLY A 76 -9.28 20.58 -37.45
CA GLY A 76 -10.32 21.58 -37.66
C GLY A 76 -11.72 20.96 -37.60
N ILE A 77 -12.74 21.77 -37.87
CA ILE A 77 -14.13 21.31 -37.89
C ILE A 77 -14.33 20.40 -39.11
N ASP A 78 -14.99 19.25 -38.90
CA ASP A 78 -15.26 18.22 -39.93
C ASP A 78 -14.00 17.64 -40.62
N GLN A 79 -12.83 17.75 -39.98
CA GLN A 79 -11.56 17.17 -40.45
C GLN A 79 -11.12 16.03 -39.54
N GLN A 80 -10.61 14.94 -40.13
CA GLN A 80 -10.11 13.79 -39.38
C GLN A 80 -8.87 14.20 -38.56
N PRO A 81 -8.76 13.78 -37.29
CA PRO A 81 -7.57 14.05 -36.48
C PRO A 81 -6.32 13.47 -37.14
N ILE A 82 -5.22 14.21 -37.07
CA ILE A 82 -3.90 13.80 -37.57
C ILE A 82 -2.95 13.81 -36.39
N GLU A 83 -2.24 12.70 -36.19
CA GLU A 83 -1.29 12.56 -35.08
C GLU A 83 -0.30 13.73 -35.04
N ASN A 84 -0.20 14.37 -33.87
CA ASN A 84 0.70 15.49 -33.60
C ASN A 84 0.54 16.69 -34.55
N TYR A 85 -0.69 16.98 -35.03
CA TYR A 85 -0.94 18.11 -35.92
C TYR A 85 -0.51 19.46 -35.31
N ASN A 86 -0.81 19.71 -34.04
CA ASN A 86 -0.42 20.95 -33.38
C ASN A 86 0.00 20.72 -31.92
N GLU A 87 1.29 20.51 -31.73
CA GLU A 87 1.93 20.28 -30.43
C GLU A 87 1.80 21.49 -29.47
N TRP A 88 1.61 22.72 -29.97
CA TRP A 88 1.48 23.91 -29.10
C TRP A 88 0.23 23.86 -28.22
N ARG A 89 -0.79 23.10 -28.61
CA ARG A 89 -1.99 22.88 -27.80
C ARG A 89 -1.70 22.12 -26.50
N LEU A 90 -0.58 21.42 -26.43
CA LEU A 90 -0.07 20.82 -25.20
C LEU A 90 0.05 21.86 -24.07
N ILE A 91 0.42 23.10 -24.38
CA ILE A 91 0.56 24.18 -23.39
C ILE A 91 -0.76 24.43 -22.66
N TYR A 92 -1.91 24.33 -23.35
CA TYR A 92 -3.22 24.49 -22.71
C TYR A 92 -3.43 23.42 -21.61
N PHE A 93 -3.18 22.15 -21.94
CA PHE A 93 -3.38 21.04 -21.00
C PHE A 93 -2.38 21.08 -19.85
N ILE A 94 -1.09 21.29 -20.14
CA ILE A 94 -0.04 21.34 -19.12
C ILE A 94 -0.23 22.55 -18.20
N SER A 95 -0.55 23.73 -18.73
CA SER A 95 -0.81 24.91 -17.90
C SER A 95 -2.02 24.73 -17.00
N PHE A 96 -3.10 24.13 -17.50
CA PHE A 96 -4.28 23.80 -16.69
C PHE A 96 -3.91 22.80 -15.57
N LEU A 97 -3.21 21.71 -15.90
CA LEU A 97 -2.82 20.69 -14.94
C LEU A 97 -1.88 21.24 -13.85
N LEU A 98 -0.91 22.07 -14.22
CA LEU A 98 -0.01 22.71 -13.26
C LEU A 98 -0.76 23.67 -12.34
N LEU A 99 -1.63 24.50 -12.90
CA LEU A 99 -2.42 25.46 -12.12
C LEU A 99 -3.36 24.72 -11.16
N VAL A 100 -4.13 23.74 -11.64
CA VAL A 100 -5.06 23.00 -10.79
C VAL A 100 -4.33 22.16 -9.75
N ALA A 101 -3.26 21.46 -10.12
CA ALA A 101 -2.48 20.67 -9.18
C ALA A 101 -1.86 21.55 -8.08
N PHE A 102 -1.40 22.75 -8.42
CA PHE A 102 -0.86 23.69 -7.45
C PHE A 102 -1.97 24.29 -6.57
N PHE A 103 -3.00 24.89 -7.17
CA PHE A 103 -4.01 25.64 -6.41
C PHE A 103 -4.98 24.73 -5.65
N VAL A 104 -5.53 23.69 -6.28
CA VAL A 104 -6.57 22.87 -5.63
C VAL A 104 -6.00 22.06 -4.49
N LEU A 105 -4.83 21.43 -4.67
CA LEU A 105 -4.18 20.67 -3.60
C LEU A 105 -3.77 21.59 -2.46
N ASN A 106 -3.12 22.73 -2.75
CA ASN A 106 -2.68 23.65 -1.71
C ASN A 106 -3.85 24.31 -0.97
N MET A 107 -4.93 24.68 -1.69
CA MET A 107 -6.13 25.23 -1.06
C MET A 107 -6.83 24.19 -0.18
N PHE A 108 -7.01 22.97 -0.70
CA PHE A 108 -7.68 21.91 0.06
C PHE A 108 -6.88 21.51 1.30
N VAL A 109 -5.57 21.28 1.15
CA VAL A 109 -4.68 21.00 2.28
C VAL A 109 -4.70 22.17 3.26
N GLY A 110 -4.61 23.42 2.80
CA GLY A 110 -4.67 24.60 3.65
C GLY A 110 -5.95 24.68 4.49
N VAL A 111 -7.11 24.56 3.85
CA VAL A 111 -8.42 24.63 4.51
C VAL A 111 -8.63 23.46 5.46
N VAL A 112 -8.28 22.24 5.06
CA VAL A 112 -8.41 21.05 5.90
C VAL A 112 -7.48 21.14 7.10
N VAL A 113 -6.23 21.55 6.89
CA VAL A 113 -5.23 21.72 7.96
C VAL A 113 -5.64 22.83 8.92
N GLU A 114 -6.14 23.96 8.44
CA GLU A 114 -6.65 25.03 9.30
C GLU A 114 -7.83 24.56 10.17
N ASN A 115 -8.81 23.88 9.55
CA ASN A 115 -9.95 23.32 10.28
C ASN A 115 -9.52 22.23 11.27
N PHE A 116 -8.55 21.39 10.88
CA PHE A 116 -8.01 20.37 11.75
C PHE A 116 -7.26 20.98 12.94
N HIS A 117 -6.46 22.03 12.73
CA HIS A 117 -5.78 22.75 13.80
C HIS A 117 -6.75 23.40 14.78
N LYS A 118 -7.82 24.05 14.29
CA LYS A 118 -8.87 24.64 15.15
C LYS A 118 -9.53 23.58 16.03
N CYS A 119 -9.86 22.41 15.48
CA CYS A 119 -10.43 21.32 16.26
C CYS A 119 -9.41 20.76 17.27
N ARG A 120 -8.16 20.57 16.82
CA ARG A 120 -7.09 19.98 17.62
C ARG A 120 -6.68 20.85 18.81
N GLU A 121 -6.71 22.18 18.70
CA GLU A 121 -6.36 23.08 19.79
C GLU A 121 -7.26 22.87 21.03
N SER A 122 -8.58 22.78 20.81
CA SER A 122 -9.54 22.51 21.89
C SER A 122 -9.34 21.14 22.55
N GLN A 123 -9.06 20.12 21.74
CA GLN A 123 -8.81 18.75 22.21
C GLN A 123 -7.45 18.61 22.90
N GLU A 124 -6.43 19.33 22.44
CA GLU A 124 -5.08 19.27 23.00
C GLU A 124 -5.04 19.76 24.44
N ILE A 125 -5.80 20.81 24.79
CA ILE A 125 -5.85 21.33 26.16
C ILE A 125 -6.41 20.26 27.11
N GLU A 126 -7.53 19.64 26.73
CA GLU A 126 -8.17 18.57 27.51
C GLU A 126 -7.29 17.32 27.60
N GLU A 127 -6.68 16.92 26.48
CA GLU A 127 -5.76 15.79 26.45
C GLU A 127 -4.50 16.03 27.27
N ARG A 128 -3.92 17.24 27.24
CA ARG A 128 -2.75 17.60 28.05
C ARG A 128 -3.05 17.48 29.53
N ALA A 129 -4.21 17.95 29.99
CA ALA A 129 -4.65 17.77 31.37
C ALA A 129 -4.79 16.28 31.75
N LYS A 130 -5.46 15.48 30.89
CA LYS A 130 -5.59 14.02 31.07
C LYS A 130 -4.24 13.30 31.07
N ARG A 131 -3.32 13.69 30.19
CA ARG A 131 -1.96 13.12 30.08
C ARG A 131 -1.10 13.48 31.30
N ALA A 132 -1.21 14.71 31.81
CA ALA A 132 -0.52 15.14 33.03
C ALA A 132 -0.99 14.32 34.25
N ALA A 133 -2.31 14.15 34.41
CA ALA A 133 -2.89 13.32 35.45
C ALA A 133 -2.41 11.85 35.36
N LYS A 134 -2.48 11.25 34.16
CA LYS A 134 -1.96 9.89 33.91
C LYS A 134 -0.46 9.77 34.16
N ARG A 135 0.33 10.81 33.85
CA ARG A 135 1.78 10.82 34.08
C ARG A 135 2.09 10.83 35.58
N GLN A 136 1.37 11.64 36.36
CA GLN A 136 1.50 11.68 37.81
C GLN A 136 1.17 10.31 38.42
N GLU A 137 0.05 9.71 38.01
CA GLU A 137 -0.35 8.38 38.46
C GLU A 137 0.70 7.30 38.10
N LYS A 138 1.29 7.36 36.90
CA LYS A 138 2.38 6.47 36.49
C LYS A 138 3.64 6.67 37.33
N LEU A 139 4.00 7.92 37.66
CA LEU A 139 5.14 8.22 38.54
C LEU A 139 4.91 7.65 39.93
N ASP A 140 3.71 7.77 40.48
CA ASP A 140 3.35 7.22 41.79
C ASP A 140 3.37 5.68 41.78
N LYS A 141 2.85 5.04 40.72
CA LYS A 141 2.96 3.59 40.51
C LYS A 141 4.42 3.15 40.36
N LYS A 142 5.25 3.93 39.66
CA LYS A 142 6.69 3.63 39.48
C LYS A 142 7.45 3.75 40.80
N ARG A 143 7.14 4.77 41.62
CA ARG A 143 7.67 4.94 42.98
C ARG A 143 7.33 3.75 43.88
N LYS A 144 6.09 3.25 43.82
CA LYS A 144 5.67 2.04 44.54
C LYS A 144 6.45 0.80 44.07
N LYS A 145 6.60 0.59 42.76
CA LYS A 145 7.37 -0.54 42.20
C LYS A 145 8.86 -0.51 42.49
N MET A 146 9.50 0.66 42.61
CA MET A 146 10.93 0.73 42.98
C MET A 146 11.21 0.23 44.41
N ARG A 147 10.19 0.13 45.26
CA ARG A 147 10.31 -0.45 46.60
C ARG A 147 10.26 -1.98 46.61
N GLU A 148 9.77 -2.59 45.53
CA GLU A 148 9.75 -4.06 45.41
C GLU A 148 11.13 -4.54 44.94
N PRO A 149 11.69 -5.60 45.56
CA PRO A 149 12.93 -6.18 45.07
C PRO A 149 12.76 -6.63 43.62
N PRO A 150 13.80 -6.52 42.79
CA PRO A 150 13.71 -6.92 41.39
C PRO A 150 13.36 -8.40 41.31
N TYR A 151 12.61 -8.80 40.29
CA TYR A 151 12.10 -10.17 40.19
C TYR A 151 13.18 -11.25 40.11
N TRP A 152 14.42 -10.86 39.79
CA TRP A 152 15.60 -11.72 39.70
C TRP A 152 16.38 -11.82 41.02
N ALA A 153 15.91 -11.20 42.10
CA ALA A 153 16.59 -11.21 43.40
C ALA A 153 16.74 -12.62 44.01
N HIS A 154 15.86 -13.56 43.66
CA HIS A 154 15.87 -14.95 44.15
C HIS A 154 16.36 -15.95 43.10
N TYR A 155 17.15 -15.52 42.10
CA TYR A 155 17.64 -16.41 41.05
C TYR A 155 18.82 -17.25 41.54
N SER A 156 18.88 -18.52 41.10
CA SER A 156 20.07 -19.35 41.26
C SER A 156 21.25 -18.79 40.44
N HIS A 157 22.47 -19.11 40.83
CA HIS A 157 23.69 -18.60 40.17
C HIS A 157 23.70 -18.84 38.65
N SER A 158 23.27 -20.02 38.19
CA SER A 158 23.18 -20.36 36.76
C SER A 158 22.13 -19.52 36.03
N ARG A 159 20.95 -19.33 36.64
CA ARG A 159 19.88 -18.50 36.05
C ARG A 159 20.26 -17.02 36.01
N LEU A 160 20.98 -16.54 37.02
CA LEU A 160 21.48 -15.17 37.09
C LEU A 160 22.55 -14.90 36.01
N LEU A 161 23.44 -15.86 35.75
CA LEU A 161 24.42 -15.75 34.67
C LEU A 161 23.73 -15.65 33.30
N ILE A 162 22.76 -16.53 33.01
CA ILE A 162 21.99 -16.47 31.75
C ILE A 162 21.22 -15.14 31.64
N HIS A 163 20.61 -14.67 32.73
CA HIS A 163 19.93 -13.38 32.76
C HIS A 163 20.88 -12.21 32.49
N THR A 164 22.11 -12.28 32.99
CA THR A 164 23.14 -11.26 32.77
C THR A 164 23.62 -11.25 31.31
N VAL A 165 23.81 -12.43 30.71
CA VAL A 165 24.17 -12.58 29.29
C VAL A 165 23.09 -12.04 28.37
N ILE A 166 21.82 -12.38 28.59
CA ILE A 166 20.70 -11.94 27.73
C ILE A 166 20.47 -10.43 27.80
N ASN A 167 20.69 -9.81 28.95
CA ASN A 167 20.55 -8.36 29.09
C ASN A 167 21.80 -7.59 28.61
N SER A 168 22.83 -8.27 28.13
CA SER A 168 24.04 -7.62 27.63
C SER A 168 23.82 -7.06 26.22
N LYS A 169 24.37 -5.86 25.96
CA LYS A 169 24.32 -5.24 24.62
C LYS A 169 25.01 -6.09 23.54
N TYR A 170 26.01 -6.87 23.95
CA TYR A 170 26.75 -7.76 23.05
C TYR A 170 25.89 -8.93 22.55
N PHE A 171 25.04 -9.49 23.42
CA PHE A 171 24.08 -10.51 23.02
C PHE A 171 23.07 -9.97 22.00
N ASP A 172 22.49 -8.78 22.27
CA ASP A 172 21.59 -8.12 21.33
C ASP A 172 22.26 -7.82 19.98
N LEU A 173 23.52 -7.36 19.99
CA LEU A 173 24.30 -7.11 18.78
C LEU A 173 24.59 -8.40 18.00
N ALA A 174 24.95 -9.48 18.69
CA ALA A 174 25.21 -10.78 18.07
C ALA A 174 23.94 -11.34 17.40
N ILE A 175 22.80 -11.31 18.08
CA ILE A 175 21.52 -11.73 17.51
C ILE A 175 21.14 -10.83 16.33
N ALA A 176 21.36 -9.52 16.43
CA ALA A 176 21.10 -8.59 15.32
C ALA A 176 21.97 -8.92 14.09
N ALA A 177 23.25 -9.24 14.27
CA ALA A 177 24.13 -9.67 13.19
C ALA A 177 23.62 -10.97 12.53
N VAL A 178 23.18 -11.94 13.32
CA VAL A 178 22.58 -13.19 12.83
C VAL A 178 21.31 -12.93 12.03
N ILE A 179 20.42 -12.04 12.49
CA ILE A 179 19.21 -11.66 11.73
C ILE A 179 19.60 -10.97 10.42
N GLY A 180 20.58 -10.06 10.44
CA GLY A 180 21.07 -9.37 9.25
C GLY A 180 21.63 -10.34 8.21
N LEU A 181 22.45 -11.29 8.65
CA LEU A 181 22.95 -12.38 7.79
C LEU A 181 21.80 -13.23 7.25
N ASN A 182 20.79 -13.54 8.08
CA ASN A 182 19.62 -14.29 7.62
C ASN A 182 18.84 -13.55 6.53
N VAL A 183 18.68 -12.23 6.65
CA VAL A 183 18.03 -11.39 5.62
C VAL A 183 18.84 -11.44 4.32
N ILE A 184 20.17 -11.34 4.39
CA ILE A 184 21.04 -11.46 3.22
C ILE A 184 20.87 -12.84 2.56
N THR A 185 20.81 -13.93 3.35
CA THR A 185 20.58 -15.27 2.78
C THR A 185 19.23 -15.41 2.09
N MET A 186 18.17 -14.75 2.59
CA MET A 186 16.88 -14.72 1.91
C MET A 186 16.93 -13.91 0.61
N ALA A 187 17.70 -12.83 0.58
CA ALA A 187 17.85 -11.99 -0.61
C ALA A 187 18.69 -12.65 -1.73
N MET A 188 19.43 -13.72 -1.41
CA MET A 188 20.22 -14.48 -2.39
C MET A 188 19.39 -15.53 -3.16
N GLU A 189 18.12 -15.77 -2.80
CA GLU A 189 17.25 -16.68 -3.54
C GLU A 189 16.86 -16.06 -4.90
N TYR A 190 17.11 -16.77 -6.01
CA TYR A 190 16.73 -16.33 -7.36
C TYR A 190 16.22 -17.49 -8.23
N TYR A 191 15.58 -17.14 -9.35
CA TYR A 191 15.03 -18.12 -10.29
C TYR A 191 16.14 -18.88 -11.04
N MET A 192 16.05 -20.22 -11.10
CA MET A 192 17.07 -21.10 -11.71
C MET A 192 18.45 -21.03 -11.02
N MET A 193 18.45 -21.18 -9.70
CA MET A 193 19.66 -21.23 -8.87
C MET A 193 20.35 -22.61 -8.97
N PRO A 194 21.70 -22.69 -8.97
CA PRO A 194 22.42 -23.96 -8.94
C PRO A 194 22.14 -24.74 -7.65
N GLU A 195 22.07 -26.06 -7.75
CA GLU A 195 21.72 -26.97 -6.64
C GLU A 195 22.68 -26.82 -5.44
N GLU A 196 23.96 -26.52 -5.69
CA GLU A 196 24.96 -26.29 -4.63
C GLU A 196 24.61 -25.08 -3.76
N LEU A 197 24.15 -23.99 -4.38
CA LEU A 197 23.75 -22.78 -3.66
C LEU A 197 22.42 -23.00 -2.94
N GLU A 198 21.47 -23.72 -3.55
CA GLU A 198 20.22 -24.10 -2.87
C GLU A 198 20.50 -24.91 -1.60
N PHE A 199 21.39 -25.89 -1.69
CA PHE A 199 21.80 -26.71 -0.55
C PHE A 199 22.50 -25.88 0.54
N ALA A 200 23.42 -24.99 0.15
CA ALA A 200 24.09 -24.09 1.09
C ALA A 200 23.10 -23.17 1.82
N LEU A 201 22.14 -22.56 1.10
CA LEU A 201 21.10 -21.73 1.68
C LEU A 201 20.18 -22.52 2.63
N LYS A 202 19.89 -23.79 2.31
CA LYS A 202 19.14 -24.68 3.20
C LYS A 202 19.88 -24.93 4.52
N ILE A 203 21.20 -25.17 4.48
CA ILE A 203 22.03 -25.31 5.68
C ILE A 203 22.00 -24.03 6.52
N PHE A 204 22.20 -22.87 5.89
CA PHE A 204 22.14 -21.59 6.58
C PHE A 204 20.77 -21.36 7.24
N ASN A 205 19.68 -21.69 6.55
CA ASN A 205 18.32 -21.60 7.10
C ASN A 205 18.14 -22.46 8.37
N PHE A 206 18.69 -23.68 8.40
CA PHE A 206 18.69 -24.54 9.58
C PHE A 206 19.54 -23.96 10.72
N PHE A 207 20.73 -23.44 10.41
CA PHE A 207 21.60 -22.76 11.36
C PHE A 207 20.91 -21.55 12.01
N PHE A 208 20.35 -20.64 11.23
CA PHE A 208 19.66 -19.46 11.75
C PHE A 208 18.45 -19.83 12.61
N THR A 209 17.67 -20.83 12.19
CA THR A 209 16.52 -21.31 12.96
C THR A 209 16.96 -21.89 14.30
N SER A 210 18.06 -22.66 14.32
CA SER A 210 18.64 -23.21 15.54
C SER A 210 19.10 -22.10 16.50
N VAL A 211 19.77 -21.05 16.00
CA VAL A 211 20.16 -19.90 16.82
C VAL A 211 18.94 -19.20 17.42
N PHE A 212 17.85 -19.02 16.65
CA PHE A 212 16.62 -18.41 17.16
C PHE A 212 15.88 -19.28 18.19
N ILE A 213 15.94 -20.61 18.06
CA ILE A 213 15.43 -21.53 19.08
C ILE A 213 16.23 -21.37 20.37
N LEU A 214 17.56 -21.39 20.29
CA LEU A 214 18.44 -21.20 21.44
C LEU A 214 18.20 -19.84 22.13
N GLU A 215 18.08 -18.78 21.34
CA GLU A 215 17.71 -17.44 21.82
C GLU A 215 16.39 -17.46 22.63
N ALA A 216 15.34 -18.09 22.09
CA ALA A 216 14.04 -18.19 22.74
C ALA A 216 14.11 -19.02 24.03
N VAL A 217 14.78 -20.16 24.02
CA VAL A 217 14.97 -21.04 25.20
C VAL A 217 15.73 -20.30 26.31
N MET A 218 16.86 -19.65 25.97
CA MET A 218 17.62 -18.85 26.93
C MET A 218 16.75 -17.76 27.57
N LYS A 219 15.93 -17.04 26.79
CA LYS A 219 15.02 -16.01 27.30
C LYS A 219 13.92 -16.57 28.20
N ILE A 220 13.36 -17.74 27.86
CA ILE A 220 12.36 -18.41 28.69
C ILE A 220 12.96 -18.81 30.05
N ILE A 221 14.18 -19.33 30.08
CA ILE A 221 14.88 -19.70 31.32
C ILE A 221 15.19 -18.44 32.17
N ALA A 222 15.70 -17.38 31.55
CA ALA A 222 16.06 -16.15 32.27
C ALA A 222 14.84 -15.39 32.80
N LEU A 223 13.80 -15.20 32.00
CA LEU A 223 12.64 -14.37 32.37
C LEU A 223 11.56 -15.17 33.11
N GLY A 224 11.50 -16.48 32.87
CA GLY A 224 10.38 -17.35 33.22
C GLY A 224 9.25 -17.27 32.18
N PHE A 225 8.53 -18.38 32.00
CA PHE A 225 7.51 -18.55 30.95
C PHE A 225 6.44 -17.44 30.95
N TYR A 226 5.86 -17.14 32.12
CA TYR A 226 4.78 -16.15 32.23
C TYR A 226 5.23 -14.73 31.85
N ARG A 227 6.44 -14.31 32.27
CA ARG A 227 6.96 -12.98 31.93
C ARG A 227 7.38 -12.90 30.47
N TYR A 228 7.91 -14.00 29.92
CA TYR A 228 8.27 -14.10 28.50
C TYR A 228 7.03 -13.91 27.61
N ILE A 229 5.94 -14.64 27.86
CA ILE A 229 4.71 -14.55 27.07
C ILE A 229 3.96 -13.24 27.29
N ARG A 230 4.16 -12.52 28.40
CA ARG A 230 3.50 -11.22 28.62
C ARG A 230 4.06 -10.09 27.74
N ASP A 231 5.30 -10.21 27.29
CA ASP A 231 5.95 -9.20 26.45
C ASP A 231 5.64 -9.41 24.96
N ARG A 232 5.07 -8.41 24.28
CA ARG A 232 4.64 -8.54 22.87
C ARG A 232 5.80 -8.82 21.91
N TRP A 233 6.99 -8.31 22.20
CA TRP A 233 8.17 -8.55 21.35
C TRP A 233 8.73 -9.95 21.52
N ASN A 234 8.54 -10.57 22.68
CA ASN A 234 8.86 -11.97 22.92
C ASN A 234 7.77 -12.91 22.37
N GLN A 235 6.50 -12.50 22.37
CA GLN A 235 5.42 -13.23 21.67
C GLN A 235 5.68 -13.33 20.17
N LEU A 236 6.10 -12.22 19.54
CA LEU A 236 6.48 -12.21 18.12
C LEU A 236 7.70 -13.10 17.85
N ASP A 237 8.69 -13.08 18.75
CA ASP A 237 9.91 -13.91 18.68
C ASP A 237 9.56 -15.41 18.67
N ILE A 238 8.76 -15.89 19.62
CA ILE A 238 8.35 -17.29 19.69
C ILE A 238 7.44 -17.70 18.54
N MET A 239 6.53 -16.82 18.09
CA MET A 239 5.71 -17.08 16.91
C MET A 239 6.58 -17.29 15.67
N ILE A 240 7.58 -16.43 15.45
CA ILE A 240 8.52 -16.56 14.32
C ILE A 240 9.31 -17.88 14.42
N VAL A 241 9.76 -18.26 15.61
CA VAL A 241 10.45 -19.54 15.83
C VAL A 241 9.54 -20.72 15.49
N ILE A 242 8.28 -20.71 15.93
CA ILE A 242 7.30 -21.76 15.63
C ILE A 242 7.05 -21.85 14.12
N LEU A 243 6.77 -20.71 13.45
CA LEU A 243 6.56 -20.67 12.00
C LEU A 243 7.79 -21.19 11.23
N SER A 244 8.99 -20.93 11.75
CA SER A 244 10.25 -21.40 11.17
C SER A 244 10.41 -22.91 11.29
N ILE A 245 10.09 -23.48 12.45
CA ILE A 245 10.10 -24.94 12.68
C ILE A 245 9.08 -25.61 11.77
N VAL A 246 7.82 -25.14 11.78
CA VAL A 246 6.76 -25.69 10.93
C VAL A 246 7.15 -25.60 9.45
N GLY A 247 7.74 -24.49 9.02
CA GLY A 247 8.21 -24.30 7.65
C GLY A 247 9.34 -25.25 7.22
N ILE A 248 10.20 -25.69 8.15
CA ILE A 248 11.25 -26.68 7.88
C ILE A 248 10.64 -28.09 7.87
N VAL A 249 9.82 -28.43 8.88
CA VAL A 249 9.18 -29.74 9.00
C VAL A 249 8.32 -30.02 7.75
N LEU A 250 7.51 -29.06 7.30
CA LEU A 250 6.70 -29.23 6.09
C LEU A 250 7.52 -29.40 4.80
N GLU A 251 8.69 -28.78 4.72
CA GLU A 251 9.60 -28.93 3.58
C GLU A 251 10.25 -30.32 3.54
N GLU A 252 10.63 -30.87 4.71
CA GLU A 252 11.15 -32.23 4.82
C GLU A 252 10.07 -33.30 4.62
N MET A 253 8.86 -33.11 5.18
CA MET A 253 7.76 -34.07 5.07
C MET A 253 7.24 -34.25 3.63
N ARG A 254 7.52 -33.29 2.74
CA ARG A 254 7.29 -33.41 1.29
C ARG A 254 7.94 -34.65 0.70
N THR A 255 9.04 -35.12 1.29
CA THR A 255 9.84 -36.22 0.74
C THR A 255 9.30 -37.61 1.08
N ASN A 256 8.42 -37.78 2.09
CA ASN A 256 8.21 -39.13 2.64
C ASN A 256 6.79 -39.67 2.86
N VAL A 257 5.69 -38.92 3.02
CA VAL A 257 4.39 -39.62 3.30
C VAL A 257 3.10 -38.90 2.85
N ILE A 258 3.05 -37.56 2.72
CA ILE A 258 1.76 -36.85 2.55
C ILE A 258 1.77 -35.91 1.34
N PRO A 259 0.79 -36.00 0.41
CA PRO A 259 0.65 -35.02 -0.67
C PRO A 259 0.13 -33.68 -0.10
N ILE A 260 1.03 -32.70 0.04
CA ILE A 260 0.70 -31.34 0.49
C ILE A 260 0.37 -30.47 -0.74
N ASN A 261 -0.68 -29.65 -0.65
CA ASN A 261 -1.05 -28.71 -1.71
C ASN A 261 0.11 -27.73 -2.00
N PRO A 262 0.55 -27.57 -3.27
CA PRO A 262 1.67 -26.68 -3.63
C PRO A 262 1.46 -25.22 -3.23
N THR A 263 0.20 -24.77 -3.08
CA THR A 263 -0.12 -23.42 -2.59
C THR A 263 0.31 -23.21 -1.14
N ILE A 264 0.13 -24.20 -0.26
CA ILE A 264 0.53 -24.15 1.15
C ILE A 264 2.06 -24.02 1.25
N ILE A 265 2.79 -24.74 0.40
CA ILE A 265 4.25 -24.67 0.34
C ILE A 265 4.71 -23.26 -0.05
N ARG A 266 4.06 -22.65 -1.05
CA ARG A 266 4.35 -21.25 -1.45
C ARG A 266 4.11 -20.28 -0.30
N VAL A 267 2.99 -20.41 0.42
CA VAL A 267 2.68 -19.58 1.59
C VAL A 267 3.74 -19.76 2.68
N MET A 268 4.12 -20.99 3.01
CA MET A 268 5.14 -21.26 4.03
C MET A 268 6.52 -20.70 3.67
N ARG A 269 6.88 -20.66 2.37
CA ARG A 269 8.11 -19.99 1.89
C ARG A 269 8.03 -18.48 2.12
N VAL A 270 6.92 -17.84 1.76
CA VAL A 270 6.72 -16.40 1.99
C VAL A 270 6.71 -16.05 3.47
N LEU A 271 6.14 -16.89 4.33
CA LEU A 271 6.11 -16.67 5.78
C LEU A 271 7.50 -16.64 6.43
N ARG A 272 8.54 -17.16 5.78
CA ARG A 272 9.94 -17.03 6.26
C ARG A 272 10.36 -15.56 6.33
N ILE A 273 9.83 -14.70 5.46
CA ILE A 273 10.07 -13.23 5.47
C ILE A 273 9.61 -12.60 6.80
N ALA A 274 8.68 -13.21 7.54
CA ALA A 274 8.29 -12.73 8.86
C ALA A 274 9.49 -12.63 9.83
N ARG A 275 10.57 -13.39 9.61
CA ARG A 275 11.81 -13.29 10.40
C ARG A 275 12.47 -11.91 10.30
N VAL A 276 12.30 -11.20 9.18
CA VAL A 276 12.79 -9.82 8.99
C VAL A 276 12.17 -8.87 10.02
N LEU A 277 10.94 -9.16 10.49
CA LEU A 277 10.29 -8.39 11.55
C LEU A 277 11.06 -8.42 12.88
N LYS A 278 11.95 -9.39 13.10
CA LYS A 278 12.85 -9.38 14.26
C LYS A 278 13.76 -8.15 14.29
N LEU A 279 14.14 -7.57 13.14
CA LEU A 279 14.95 -6.34 13.08
C LEU A 279 14.27 -5.15 13.77
N LEU A 280 12.93 -5.12 13.75
CA LEU A 280 12.13 -4.08 14.41
C LEU A 280 12.35 -4.08 15.93
N LYS A 281 12.81 -5.20 16.51
CA LYS A 281 13.16 -5.31 17.94
C LYS A 281 14.44 -4.55 18.32
N MET A 282 15.28 -4.15 17.37
CA MET A 282 16.50 -3.39 17.69
C MET A 282 16.35 -1.90 17.33
N ALA A 283 15.49 -1.65 16.34
CA ALA A 283 14.90 -0.40 15.90
C ALA A 283 14.21 0.49 16.95
N LYS A 284 14.87 1.03 18.01
CA LYS A 284 14.16 1.88 19.01
C LYS A 284 13.34 3.03 18.38
N GLY A 285 13.87 3.68 17.33
CA GLY A 285 13.14 4.70 16.57
C GLY A 285 11.94 4.13 15.81
N ILE A 286 12.14 3.02 15.08
CA ILE A 286 11.08 2.36 14.29
C ILE A 286 9.97 1.84 15.21
N ARG A 287 10.31 1.31 16.38
CA ARG A 287 9.33 0.88 17.40
C ARG A 287 8.45 2.02 17.85
N ALA A 288 9.05 3.17 18.15
CA ALA A 288 8.27 4.33 18.57
C ALA A 288 7.28 4.74 17.47
N LEU A 289 7.71 4.73 16.21
CA LEU A 289 6.83 4.99 15.07
C LEU A 289 5.72 3.93 14.95
N LEU A 290 6.04 2.64 15.00
CA LEU A 290 5.05 1.56 14.95
C LEU A 290 4.05 1.64 16.11
N ASP A 291 4.50 1.94 17.32
CA ASP A 291 3.63 2.11 18.48
C ASP A 291 2.66 3.28 18.28
N THR A 292 3.10 4.38 17.65
CA THR A 292 2.19 5.48 17.30
C THR A 292 1.18 5.09 16.23
N VAL A 293 1.59 4.32 15.21
CA VAL A 293 0.69 3.82 14.15
C VAL A 293 -0.35 2.89 14.73
N ILE A 294 0.04 1.93 15.58
CA ILE A 294 -0.89 0.98 16.23
C ILE A 294 -1.90 1.73 17.11
N GLN A 295 -1.49 2.81 17.78
CA GLN A 295 -2.39 3.65 18.58
C GLN A 295 -3.39 4.44 17.72
N ALA A 296 -3.01 4.83 16.49
CA ALA A 296 -3.89 5.52 15.56
C ALA A 296 -4.87 4.56 14.84
N LEU A 297 -4.54 3.27 14.74
CA LEU A 297 -5.32 2.27 14.00
C LEU A 297 -6.82 2.22 14.36
N PRO A 298 -7.26 2.29 15.64
CA PRO A 298 -8.68 2.26 15.98
C PRO A 298 -9.46 3.45 15.41
N GLN A 299 -8.85 4.64 15.36
CA GLN A 299 -9.48 5.83 14.78
C GLN A 299 -9.60 5.70 13.26
N VAL A 300 -8.55 5.21 12.61
CA VAL A 300 -8.56 4.89 11.17
C VAL A 300 -9.60 3.82 10.86
N GLY A 301 -9.77 2.82 11.74
CA GLY A 301 -10.77 1.77 11.61
C GLY A 301 -12.21 2.30 11.59
N ASN A 302 -12.54 3.29 12.44
CA ASN A 302 -13.87 3.92 12.42
C ASN A 302 -14.15 4.63 11.09
N LEU A 303 -13.17 5.38 10.58
CA LEU A 303 -13.27 6.02 9.27
C LEU A 303 -13.36 4.98 8.13
N GLY A 304 -12.58 3.91 8.23
CA GLY A 304 -12.59 2.80 7.28
C GLY A 304 -13.94 2.08 7.24
N LEU A 305 -14.61 1.91 8.38
CA LEU A 305 -15.95 1.32 8.43
C LEU A 305 -17.00 2.20 7.74
N LEU A 306 -16.91 3.52 7.91
CA LEU A 306 -17.77 4.47 7.20
C LEU A 306 -17.56 4.39 5.69
N PHE A 307 -16.31 4.35 5.22
CA PHE A 307 -15.99 4.17 3.81
C PHE A 307 -16.45 2.81 3.27
N PHE A 308 -16.30 1.74 4.05
CA PHE A 308 -16.80 0.42 3.68
C PHE A 308 -18.33 0.42 3.48
N LEU A 309 -19.09 1.07 4.37
CA LEU A 309 -20.53 1.21 4.22
C LEU A 309 -20.89 2.01 2.95
N LEU A 310 -20.18 3.12 2.70
CA LEU A 310 -20.39 3.93 1.50
C LEU A 310 -20.14 3.12 0.23
N PHE A 311 -19.02 2.39 0.16
CA PHE A 311 -18.71 1.52 -0.96
C PHE A 311 -19.71 0.38 -1.10
N PHE A 312 -20.21 -0.19 0.00
CA PHE A 312 -21.25 -1.21 -0.05
C PHE A 312 -22.54 -0.67 -0.68
N ILE A 313 -22.98 0.52 -0.29
CA ILE A 313 -24.18 1.17 -0.87
C ILE A 313 -23.98 1.42 -2.37
N PHE A 314 -22.85 2.00 -2.77
CA PHE A 314 -22.57 2.24 -4.19
C PHE A 314 -22.37 0.96 -5.00
N ALA A 315 -21.80 -0.09 -4.41
CA ALA A 315 -21.67 -1.39 -5.05
C ALA A 315 -23.05 -2.03 -5.29
N ALA A 316 -23.94 -1.98 -4.29
CA ALA A 316 -25.31 -2.47 -4.45
C ALA A 316 -26.07 -1.70 -5.52
N LEU A 317 -26.00 -0.35 -5.50
CA LEU A 317 -26.57 0.48 -6.56
C LEU A 317 -25.95 0.17 -7.93
N GLY A 318 -24.64 -0.05 -7.99
CA GLY A 318 -23.94 -0.39 -9.22
C GLY A 318 -24.39 -1.72 -9.81
N VAL A 319 -24.62 -2.75 -8.98
CA VAL A 319 -25.16 -4.04 -9.42
C VAL A 319 -26.60 -3.88 -9.94
N GLU A 320 -27.44 -3.09 -9.28
CA GLU A 320 -28.82 -2.86 -9.73
C GLU A 320 -28.90 -2.04 -11.02
N LEU A 321 -28.11 -0.96 -11.13
CA LEU A 321 -28.13 -0.05 -12.27
C LEU A 321 -27.38 -0.58 -13.49
N PHE A 322 -26.28 -1.29 -13.27
CA PHE A 322 -25.33 -1.66 -14.33
C PHE A 322 -25.12 -3.17 -14.48
N GLY A 323 -25.71 -4.02 -13.62
CA GLY A 323 -25.53 -5.48 -13.69
C GLY A 323 -26.17 -6.16 -14.90
N ARG A 324 -27.03 -5.46 -15.64
CA ARG A 324 -27.70 -5.95 -16.87
C ARG A 324 -27.36 -5.12 -18.11
N LEU A 325 -26.28 -4.34 -18.08
CA LEU A 325 -25.89 -3.51 -19.21
C LEU A 325 -25.24 -4.39 -20.28
N ASP A 326 -26.00 -4.73 -21.32
CA ASP A 326 -25.48 -5.45 -22.48
C ASP A 326 -24.76 -4.45 -23.42
N CYS A 327 -23.47 -4.69 -23.68
CA CYS A 327 -22.67 -3.88 -24.60
C CYS A 327 -22.92 -4.25 -26.07
N ILE A 328 -24.16 -4.12 -26.53
CA ILE A 328 -24.53 -4.45 -27.92
C ILE A 328 -24.35 -3.23 -28.82
N ASP A 329 -24.81 -2.04 -28.39
CA ASP A 329 -24.82 -0.82 -29.21
C ASP A 329 -23.74 0.22 -28.83
N HIS A 330 -23.05 0.04 -27.71
CA HIS A 330 -21.96 0.91 -27.26
C HIS A 330 -20.72 0.09 -26.87
N PRO A 331 -19.51 0.46 -27.31
CA PRO A 331 -18.29 -0.23 -26.88
C PRO A 331 -18.16 -0.08 -25.36
N CYS A 332 -17.84 -1.18 -24.66
CA CYS A 332 -17.59 -1.18 -23.23
C CYS A 332 -16.29 -0.42 -22.84
N GLU A 333 -16.07 0.80 -23.33
CA GLU A 333 -14.90 1.61 -23.00
C GLU A 333 -14.86 1.90 -21.50
N GLY A 334 -13.97 1.22 -20.78
CA GLY A 334 -13.78 1.33 -19.33
C GLY A 334 -14.23 0.12 -18.51
N LEU A 335 -14.94 -0.85 -19.09
CA LEU A 335 -15.07 -2.18 -18.50
C LEU A 335 -13.90 -3.00 -19.05
N ALA A 336 -12.99 -3.44 -18.19
CA ALA A 336 -11.92 -4.32 -18.60
C ALA A 336 -12.50 -5.50 -19.37
N HIS A 337 -12.00 -5.72 -20.60
CA HIS A 337 -12.33 -6.89 -21.41
C HIS A 337 -11.80 -8.14 -20.71
N SER A 338 -12.52 -8.62 -19.71
CA SER A 338 -12.24 -9.87 -19.02
C SER A 338 -13.51 -10.70 -18.99
N HIS A 339 -13.88 -11.22 -20.15
CA HIS A 339 -14.64 -12.46 -20.28
C HIS A 339 -14.07 -13.26 -21.44
#